data_AF-F9DFZ4-F1
#
_entry.id   AF-F9DFZ4-F1
#
_cell.length_a   1.000
_cell.length_b   1.000
_cell.length_c   1.000
_cell.angle_alpha   90.00
_cell.angle_beta   90.00
_cell.angle_gamma   90.00
#
_symmetry.space_group_name_H-M   'P 1'
#
loop_
_entity.id
_entity.type
_entity.pdbx_description
1 polymer ?
#
loop_
_entity_poly.entity_id
_entity_poly.type
_entity_poly.pdbx_seq_one_letter_code
_entity_poly.pdbx_strand_id
1 'polypeptide(L)' 'NAQTLKGRIIEANSSQTPIEFATVCLYNNEKKIVLSSQTDKNGEFIFHVDKLQLKEVYELHALYIGYQSIIMKIVYKR' A
#
# COMPACT_ATOMS: atom_id res chain seq x y z
N ASN A 1 -0.12 14.54 16.48
CA ASN A 1 0.60 14.24 15.22
C ASN A 1 0.11 12.90 14.71
N ALA A 2 -0.70 12.89 13.66
CA ALA A 2 -1.15 11.66 13.02
C ALA A 2 0.00 11.04 12.21
N GLN A 3 0.22 9.74 12.33
CA GLN A 3 1.24 9.02 11.56
C GLN A 3 0.64 8.48 10.27
N THR A 4 1.39 8.65 9.19
CA THR A 4 0.95 8.22 7.86
C THR A 4 1.99 7.35 7.18
N LEU A 5 1.54 6.25 6.56
CA LEU A 5 2.29 5.51 5.55
C LEU A 5 1.81 5.97 4.18
N LYS A 6 2.73 6.38 3.31
CA LYS A 6 2.41 6.85 1.96
C LYS A 6 3.28 6.16 0.94
N GLY A 7 2.77 6.02 -0.27
CA GLY A 7 3.52 5.44 -1.38
C GLY A 7 2.89 5.81 -2.72
N ARG A 8 3.57 5.40 -3.79
CA ARG A 8 3.16 5.64 -5.17
C ARG A 8 3.29 4.35 -5.97
N ILE A 9 2.25 4.00 -6.73
CA ILE A 9 2.21 2.85 -7.63
C ILE A 9 2.41 3.34 -9.05
N ILE A 10 3.39 2.74 -9.74
CA ILE A 10 3.73 3.03 -11.13
C ILE A 10 3.82 1.72 -11.91
N GLU A 11 3.62 1.80 -13.21
CA GLU A 11 3.83 0.66 -14.10
C GLU A 11 5.32 0.26 -14.16
N ALA A 12 5.59 -1.04 -14.04
CA ALA A 12 6.95 -1.56 -14.11
C ALA A 12 7.49 -1.47 -15.55
N ASN A 13 8.74 -1.05 -15.71
CA ASN A 13 9.44 -0.94 -17.00
C ASN A 13 8.89 0.11 -17.98
N SER A 14 7.98 0.99 -17.56
CA SER A 14 7.62 2.20 -18.30
C SER A 14 8.13 3.45 -17.60
N SER A 15 7.97 4.60 -18.24
CA SER A 15 8.51 5.93 -17.92
C SER A 15 7.96 6.54 -16.61
N GLN A 16 7.81 5.75 -15.55
CA GLN A 16 7.16 6.12 -14.28
C GLN A 16 5.68 6.50 -14.45
N THR A 17 4.97 5.84 -15.39
CA THR A 17 3.53 6.03 -15.59
C THR A 17 2.79 5.68 -14.29
N PRO A 18 2.05 6.62 -13.68
CA PRO A 18 1.29 6.34 -12.47
C PRO A 18 0.10 5.42 -12.77
N ILE A 19 -0.20 4.51 -11.84
CA ILE A 19 -1.40 3.68 -11.92
C ILE A 19 -2.47 4.30 -11.02
N GLU A 20 -3.46 4.94 -11.64
CA GLU A 20 -4.65 5.47 -10.97
C GLU A 20 -5.65 4.33 -10.66
N PHE A 21 -6.45 4.47 -9.60
CA PHE A 21 -7.49 3.51 -9.19
C PHE A 21 -6.98 2.11 -8.81
N ALA A 22 -5.68 1.91 -8.65
CA ALA A 22 -5.14 0.68 -8.07
C ALA A 22 -5.60 0.58 -6.61
N THR A 23 -6.15 -0.58 -6.24
CA THR A 23 -6.52 -0.87 -4.86
C THR A 23 -5.27 -1.31 -4.11
N VAL A 24 -4.88 -0.55 -3.10
CA VAL A 24 -3.75 -0.85 -2.22
C VAL A 24 -4.29 -1.35 -0.90
N CYS A 25 -3.89 -2.54 -0.49
CA CYS A 25 -4.29 -3.20 0.74
C CYS A 25 -3.07 -3.45 1.62
N LEU A 26 -3.20 -3.15 2.91
CA LEU A 26 -2.22 -3.53 3.93
C LEU A 26 -2.78 -4.73 4.71
N TYR A 27 -2.01 -5.81 4.73
CA TYR A 27 -2.34 -7.06 5.42
C TYR A 27 -1.47 -7.23 6.66
N ASN A 28 -2.06 -7.75 7.74
CA ASN A 28 -1.32 -8.16 8.93
C ASN A 28 -0.75 -9.58 8.79
N ASN A 29 -0.09 -10.08 9.84
CA ASN A 29 0.50 -11.43 9.83
C ASN A 29 -0.54 -12.57 9.68
N GLU A 30 -1.80 -12.32 10.03
CA GLU A 30 -2.92 -13.27 9.86
C GLU A 30 -3.52 -13.23 8.45
N LYS A 31 -2.92 -12.49 7.50
CA LYS A 31 -3.44 -12.25 6.15
C LYS A 31 -4.82 -11.56 6.14
N LYS A 32 -5.15 -10.79 7.18
CA LYS A 32 -6.34 -9.93 7.22
C LYS A 32 -6.00 -8.53 6.74
N ILE A 33 -6.89 -7.96 5.92
CA ILE A 33 -6.79 -6.55 5.50
C ILE A 33 -7.05 -5.68 6.73
N VAL A 34 -6.07 -4.84 7.08
CA VAL A 34 -6.20 -3.86 8.16
C VAL A 34 -6.45 -2.44 7.64
N LEU A 35 -5.97 -2.13 6.43
CA LEU A 35 -6.20 -0.86 5.75
C LEU A 35 -6.31 -1.09 4.24
N SER A 36 -7.12 -0.26 3.58
CA SER A 36 -7.24 -0.25 2.11
C SER A 36 -7.46 1.17 1.60
N SER A 37 -6.93 1.47 0.42
CA SER A 37 -7.14 2.75 -0.27
C SER A 37 -7.04 2.53 -1.78
N GLN A 38 -7.49 3.51 -2.55
CA GLN A 38 -7.25 3.56 -3.99
C GLN A 38 -6.22 4.65 -4.31
N THR A 39 -5.36 4.38 -5.29
CA THR A 39 -4.43 5.39 -5.77
C THR A 39 -5.16 6.50 -6.53
N ASP A 40 -4.67 7.73 -6.38
CA ASP A 40 -5.15 8.88 -7.15
C ASP A 40 -4.53 8.94 -8.56
N LYS A 41 -4.84 10.00 -9.32
CA LYS A 41 -4.30 10.26 -10.67
C LYS A 41 -2.78 10.30 -10.77
N ASN A 42 -2.08 10.54 -9.66
CA ASN A 42 -0.62 10.54 -9.58
C ASN A 42 -0.08 9.16 -9.15
N GLY A 43 -0.96 8.18 -8.94
CA GLY A 43 -0.62 6.86 -8.44
C GLY A 43 -0.38 6.83 -6.93
N GLU A 44 -0.73 7.89 -6.21
CA GLU A 44 -0.39 8.04 -4.79
C GLU A 44 -1.47 7.48 -3.87
N PHE A 45 -1.05 6.89 -2.74
CA PHE A 45 -1.93 6.44 -1.67
C PHE A 45 -1.41 6.89 -0.31
N ILE A 46 -2.32 7.06 0.65
CA ILE A 46 -2.03 7.41 2.04
C ILE A 46 -2.84 6.53 2.97
N PHE A 47 -2.17 6.00 4.00
CA PHE A 47 -2.75 5.29 5.12
C PHE A 47 -2.48 6.03 6.42
N HIS A 48 -3.52 6.23 7.22
CA HIS A 48 -3.38 6.66 8.61
C HIS A 48 -3.07 5.44 9.47
N VAL A 49 -1.87 5.39 10.04
CA VAL A 49 -1.32 4.19 10.72
C VAL A 49 -1.33 4.30 12.25
N ASP A 50 -2.10 5.25 12.79
CA ASP A 50 -2.19 5.49 14.24
C ASP A 50 -2.70 4.28 15.03
N LYS A 51 -3.39 3.35 14.36
CA LYS A 51 -3.96 2.12 14.96
C LYS A 51 -3.15 0.86 14.67
N LEU A 52 -2.04 0.94 13.92
CA LEU A 52 -1.22 -0.24 13.64
C LEU A 52 -0.40 -0.64 14.85
N GLN A 53 -0.22 -1.94 15.03
CA GLN A 53 0.54 -2.49 16.15
C GLN A 53 2.05 -2.34 15.87
N LEU A 54 2.78 -1.88 16.88
CA LEU A 54 4.22 -1.68 16.78
C LEU A 54 4.96 -3.01 16.64
N LYS A 55 6.01 -3.03 15.81
CA LYS A 55 6.89 -4.19 15.59
C LYS A 55 6.21 -5.40 14.91
N GLU A 56 4.99 -5.24 14.41
CA GLU A 56 4.39 -6.20 13.51
C GLU A 56 4.95 -6.04 12.09
N VAL A 57 4.94 -7.13 11.34
CA VAL A 57 5.22 -7.13 9.91
C VAL A 57 3.88 -7.00 9.20
N TYR A 58 3.81 -6.07 8.25
CA TYR A 58 2.68 -5.95 7.35
C TYR A 58 3.09 -6.27 5.92
N GLU A 59 2.16 -6.76 5.13
CA GLU A 59 2.32 -6.95 3.69
C GLU A 59 1.48 -5.94 2.94
N LEU A 60 2.09 -5.19 2.03
CA LEU A 60 1.39 -4.28 1.15
C LEU A 60 1.18 -4.95 -0.20
N HIS A 61 -0.08 -4.99 -0.64
CA HIS A 61 -0.49 -5.53 -1.94
C HIS A 61 -1.18 -4.44 -2.74
N ALA A 62 -0.74 -4.23 -3.99
CA ALA A 62 -1.43 -3.35 -4.93
C ALA A 62 -2.09 -4.20 -6.02
N LEU A 63 -3.39 -4.01 -6.25
CA LEU A 63 -4.19 -4.70 -7.24
C LEU A 63 -4.72 -3.70 -8.26
N TYR A 64 -4.50 -3.97 -9.53
CA TYR A 64 -5.05 -3.20 -10.65
C TYR A 64 -5.61 -4.17 -11.69
N ILE A 65 -6.74 -3.84 -12.29
CA ILE A 65 -7.49 -4.75 -13.17
C ILE A 65 -6.56 -5.36 -14.23
N GLY A 66 -6.40 -6.68 -14.21
CA GLY A 66 -5.59 -7.43 -15.18
C GLY A 66 -4.09 -7.61 -14.83
N TYR A 67 -3.58 -7.00 -13.75
CA TYR A 67 -2.18 -7.13 -13.32
C TYR A 67 -2.05 -7.85 -11.97
N GLN A 68 -0.99 -8.66 -11.82
CA GLN A 68 -0.70 -9.35 -10.56
C GLN A 68 -0.17 -8.40 -9.47
N SER A 69 -0.47 -8.78 -8.23
CA SER A 69 -0.13 -8.09 -6.99
C SER A 69 1.37 -7.89 -6.78
N ILE A 70 1.81 -6.66 -6.53
CA ILE A 70 3.13 -6.41 -5.92
C ILE A 70 3.02 -6.70 -4.43
N ILE A 71 3.83 -7.61 -3.90
CA ILE A 71 3.88 -7.92 -2.45
C ILE A 71 5.13 -7.27 -1.86
N MET A 72 4.95 -6.32 -0.94
CA MET A 72 6.05 -5.69 -0.20
C MET A 72 5.93 -5.93 1.30
N LYS A 73 7.04 -6.37 1.93
CA LYS A 73 7.12 -6.55 3.38
C LYS A 73 7.49 -5.24 4.05
N ILE A 74 6.63 -4.73 4.92
CA ILE A 74 6.82 -3.50 5.68
C ILE A 74 7.00 -3.86 7.15
N VAL A 75 8.10 -3.41 7.76
CA VAL A 75 8.31 -3.51 9.21
C VAL A 75 7.98 -2.16 9.81
N TYR A 76 6.86 -2.07 10.53
CA TYR A 76 6.48 -0.82 11.18
C TYR A 76 7.25 -0.65 12.49
N LYS A 77 8.10 0.38 12.54
CA LYS A 77 8.87 0.79 13.72
C LYS A 77 8.52 2.25 14.03
N ARG A 78 8.22 2.52 15.30
CA ARG A 78 8.05 3.89 15.82
C ARG A 78 9.39 4.52 16.10
#